data_AF-A0A3D4ND48-F1
#
_entry.id   AF-A0A3D4ND48-F1
#
_cell.length_a   1.000
_cell.length_b   1.000
_cell.length_c   1.000
_cell.angle_alpha   90.00
_cell.angle_beta   90.00
_cell.angle_gamma   90.00
#
_symmetry.space_group_name_H-M   'P 1'
#
loop_
_entity.id
_entity.type
_entity.pdbx_description
1 polymer ?
#
loop_
_entity_poly.entity_id
_entity_poly.type
_entity_poly.pdbx_seq_one_letter_code
_entity_poly.pdbx_strand_id
1 'polypeptide(L)'
;METKYRGLRIIGFLLKIIGILELIVGLFCALVLPLVLSDSHVSLFQFGIQDYFPASGLVLGIITGIIIFLVGLVCGLLTFSVGELFNVVLAIEENTRKAGLPSQKQD
;
A
#
# COMPACT_ATOMS: atom_id res chain seq x y z
N MET A 1 -30.20 -15.77 1.76
CA MET A 1 -29.15 -14.77 2.06
C MET A 1 -27.85 -15.52 2.27
N GLU A 2 -27.16 -15.88 1.18
CA GLU A 2 -26.00 -16.76 1.26
C GLU A 2 -24.74 -15.96 1.57
N THR A 3 -24.19 -16.21 2.76
CA THR A 3 -23.00 -15.62 3.36
C THR A 3 -21.67 -16.11 2.75
N LYS A 4 -21.72 -16.86 1.65
CA LYS A 4 -20.59 -17.66 1.13
C LYS A 4 -19.37 -16.83 0.70
N TYR A 5 -19.57 -15.60 0.25
CA TYR A 5 -18.47 -14.72 -0.21
C TYR A 5 -18.11 -13.60 0.77
N ARG A 6 -18.65 -13.62 1.99
CA ARG A 6 -18.40 -12.56 2.99
C ARG A 6 -16.91 -12.43 3.33
N GLY A 7 -16.18 -13.55 3.35
CA GLY A 7 -14.74 -13.57 3.56
C GLY A 7 -13.96 -12.83 2.48
N LEU A 8 -14.29 -13.04 1.20
CA LEU A 8 -13.56 -12.41 0.10
C LEU A 8 -13.82 -10.89 0.03
N ARG A 9 -15.04 -10.46 0.40
CA ARG A 9 -15.37 -9.04 0.56
C ARG A 9 -14.56 -8.37 1.68
N ILE A 10 -14.37 -9.08 2.80
CA ILE A 10 -13.53 -8.60 3.92
C ILE A 10 -12.07 -8.51 3.48
N ILE A 11 -11.55 -9.51 2.77
CA ILE A 11 -10.17 -9.51 2.27
C ILE A 11 -9.94 -8.34 1.31
N GLY A 12 -10.86 -8.09 0.35
CA GLY A 12 -10.76 -6.95 -0.56
C GLY A 12 -10.74 -5.61 0.17
N PHE A 13 -11.56 -5.46 1.22
CA PHE A 13 -11.55 -4.26 2.07
C PHE A 13 -10.25 -4.10 2.88
N LEU A 14 -9.75 -5.20 3.47
CA LEU A 14 -8.48 -5.20 4.20
C LEU A 14 -7.31 -4.82 3.29
N LEU A 15 -7.25 -5.35 2.07
CA LEU A 15 -6.22 -5.00 1.10
C LEU A 15 -6.25 -3.52 0.72
N LYS A 16 -7.44 -2.90 0.59
CA LYS A 16 -7.53 -1.45 0.39
C LYS A 16 -6.96 -0.67 1.59
N ILE A 17 -7.27 -1.09 2.82
CA ILE A 17 -6.73 -0.44 4.02
C ILE A 17 -5.21 -0.60 4.08
N ILE A 18 -4.69 -1.80 3.85
CA ILE A 18 -3.25 -2.08 3.85
C ILE A 18 -2.54 -1.24 2.78
N GLY A 19 -3.07 -1.18 1.56
CA GLY A 19 -2.51 -0.34 0.49
C GLY A 19 -2.46 1.14 0.86
N ILE A 20 -3.51 1.68 1.50
CA ILE A 20 -3.50 3.06 2.01
C ILE A 20 -2.45 3.25 3.10
N LEU A 21 -2.32 2.29 4.02
CA LEU A 21 -1.31 2.34 5.09
C LEU A 21 0.10 2.30 4.51
N GLU A 22 0.37 1.48 3.49
CA GLU A 22 1.65 1.43 2.79
C GLU A 22 2.00 2.79 2.17
N LEU A 23 1.04 3.48 1.57
CA LEU A 23 1.24 4.84 1.03
C LEU A 23 1.58 5.84 2.14
N ILE A 24 0.89 5.78 3.27
CA ILE A 24 1.16 6.65 4.43
C ILE A 24 2.56 6.39 4.99
N VAL A 25 2.93 5.12 5.17
CA VAL A 25 4.26 4.73 5.67
C VAL A 25 5.34 5.16 4.70
N GLY A 26 5.16 4.95 3.39
CA GLY A 26 6.09 5.40 2.37
C GLY A 26 6.30 6.91 2.41
N LEU A 27 5.20 7.68 2.51
CA LEU A 27 5.25 9.14 2.61
C LEU A 27 5.96 9.58 3.90
N PHE A 28 5.68 8.91 5.01
CA PHE A 28 6.31 9.18 6.29
C PHE A 28 7.83 8.92 6.22
N CYS A 29 8.26 7.81 5.61
CA CYS A 29 9.69 7.53 5.38
C CYS A 29 10.35 8.60 4.51
N ALA A 30 9.66 9.12 3.49
CA ALA A 30 10.19 10.19 2.63
C ALA A 30 10.54 11.47 3.42
N LEU A 31 9.78 11.76 4.48
CA LEU A 31 9.98 12.95 5.31
C LEU A 31 10.93 12.69 6.49
N VAL A 32 10.78 11.55 7.16
CA VAL A 32 11.51 11.25 8.40
C VAL A 32 12.95 10.81 8.13
N LEU A 33 13.22 10.05 7.07
CA LEU A 33 14.58 9.59 6.80
C LEU A 33 15.58 10.73 6.54
N PRO A 34 15.25 11.77 5.74
CA PRO A 34 16.10 12.95 5.63
C PRO A 34 16.34 13.65 6.97
N LEU A 35 15.30 13.79 7.80
CA LEU A 35 15.41 14.46 9.10
C LEU A 35 16.30 13.70 10.07
N VAL A 36 16.09 12.38 10.19
CA VAL A 36 16.85 11.52 11.10
C VAL A 36 18.30 11.40 10.67
N LEU A 37 18.56 11.27 9.36
CA LEU A 37 19.91 11.13 8.82
C LEU A 37 20.65 12.47 8.63
N SER A 38 19.96 13.60 8.83
CA SER A 38 20.59 14.92 8.84
C SER A 38 21.36 15.20 10.13
N ASP A 39 21.07 14.49 11.23
CA ASP A 39 21.75 14.70 12.49
C ASP A 39 23.15 14.06 12.47
N SER A 40 24.18 14.88 12.67
CA SER A 40 25.58 14.47 12.72
C SER A 40 25.91 13.48 13.85
N HIS A 41 25.04 13.36 14.86
CA HIS A 41 25.19 12.37 15.93
C HIS A 41 24.64 10.99 15.55
N VAL A 42 23.79 10.90 14.53
CA VAL A 42 23.29 9.63 13.98
C VAL A 42 24.34 9.14 12.97
N SER A 43 25.51 8.77 13.48
CA SER A 43 26.65 8.44 12.65
C SER A 43 26.37 7.16 11.86
N LEU A 44 26.27 7.26 10.53
CA LEU A 44 26.29 6.12 9.60
C LEU A 44 27.59 5.29 9.68
N PHE A 45 28.54 5.71 10.53
CA PHE A 45 29.71 4.95 10.95
C PHE A 45 29.39 3.54 11.43
N GLN A 46 28.22 3.29 12.06
CA GLN A 46 27.81 1.93 12.42
C GLN A 46 27.61 1.01 11.20
N PHE A 47 27.34 1.59 10.04
CA PHE A 47 27.24 0.91 8.75
C PHE A 47 28.53 1.04 7.91
N GLY A 48 29.61 1.57 8.48
CA GLY A 48 30.90 1.75 7.82
C GLY A 48 30.96 2.89 6.79
N ILE A 49 29.94 3.76 6.75
CA ILE A 49 29.93 4.91 5.86
C ILE A 49 30.62 6.07 6.58
N GLN A 50 31.84 6.39 6.13
CA GLN A 50 32.63 7.49 6.65
C GLN A 50 32.11 8.81 6.07
N ASP A 51 31.90 9.82 6.92
CA ASP A 51 31.44 11.14 6.48
C ASP A 51 32.58 11.87 5.77
N TYR A 52 32.64 11.71 4.44
CA TYR A 52 33.62 12.41 3.59
C TYR A 52 33.28 13.90 3.42
N PHE A 53 32.01 14.29 3.57
CA PHE A 53 31.54 15.66 3.34
C PHE A 53 30.49 16.07 4.37
N PRO A 54 30.48 17.35 4.79
CA PRO A 54 29.38 17.88 5.60
C PRO A 54 28.06 17.74 4.83
N ALA A 55 26.99 17.31 5.52
CA ALA A 55 25.65 17.04 4.97
C ALA A 55 25.50 15.78 4.07
N SER A 56 26.49 14.88 4.04
CA SER A 56 26.40 13.54 3.43
C SER A 56 25.14 12.77 3.84
N GLY A 57 24.83 12.77 5.14
CA GLY A 57 23.68 12.05 5.72
C GLY A 57 22.33 12.57 5.23
N LEU A 58 22.16 13.89 5.08
CA LEU A 58 20.94 14.48 4.53
C LEU A 58 20.70 14.00 3.09
N VAL A 59 21.71 14.06 2.24
CA VAL A 59 21.60 13.64 0.83
C VAL A 59 21.25 12.16 0.74
N LEU A 60 21.89 11.32 1.55
CA LEU A 60 21.60 9.89 1.62
C LEU A 60 20.18 9.63 2.13
N GLY A 61 19.70 10.38 3.13
CA GLY A 61 18.35 10.27 3.63
C GLY A 61 17.28 10.70 2.63
N ILE A 62 17.55 11.73 1.82
CA ILE A 62 16.68 12.15 0.71
C ILE A 62 16.59 11.05 -0.35
N ILE A 63 17.74 10.55 -0.83
CA ILE A 63 17.75 9.51 -1.87
C ILE A 63 17.04 8.25 -1.37
N THR A 64 17.38 7.79 -0.17
CA THR A 64 16.79 6.57 0.41
C THR A 64 15.29 6.76 0.69
N GLY A 65 14.89 7.91 1.22
CA GLY A 65 13.49 8.24 1.46
C GLY A 65 12.67 8.27 0.18
N ILE A 66 13.19 8.87 -0.89
CA ILE A 66 12.54 8.88 -2.22
C ILE A 66 12.41 7.47 -2.78
N ILE A 67 13.47 6.65 -2.72
CA ILE A 67 13.42 5.28 -3.24
C ILE A 67 12.37 4.45 -2.49
N ILE A 68 12.37 4.50 -1.15
CA ILE A 68 11.39 3.79 -0.32
C ILE A 68 9.98 4.29 -0.62
N PHE A 69 9.79 5.60 -0.78
CA PHE A 69 8.50 6.16 -1.17
C PHE A 69 8.03 5.67 -2.52
N LEU A 70 8.89 5.64 -3.54
CA LEU A 70 8.52 5.15 -4.87
C LEU A 70 8.14 3.66 -4.85
N VAL A 71 8.90 2.83 -4.12
CA VAL A 71 8.57 1.41 -3.94
C VAL A 71 7.26 1.26 -3.19
N GLY A 72 7.07 1.99 -2.08
CA GLY A 72 5.83 1.99 -1.30
C GLY A 72 4.64 2.52 -2.09
N LEU A 73 4.85 3.47 -3.01
CA LEU A 73 3.83 3.99 -3.90
C LEU A 73 3.37 2.91 -4.88
N VAL A 74 4.31 2.24 -5.55
CA VAL A 74 3.98 1.16 -6.49
C VAL A 74 3.30 0.00 -5.76
N CYS A 75 3.88 -0.49 -4.66
CA CYS A 75 3.30 -1.58 -3.88
C CYS A 75 1.93 -1.21 -3.32
N GLY A 76 1.79 -0.04 -2.67
CA GLY A 76 0.53 0.41 -2.06
C GLY A 76 -0.59 0.58 -3.08
N LEU A 77 -0.29 1.13 -4.26
CA LEU A 77 -1.26 1.21 -5.36
C LEU A 77 -1.66 -0.17 -5.88
N LEU A 78 -0.71 -1.08 -6.10
CA LEU A 78 -1.02 -2.43 -6.54
C LEU A 78 -1.87 -3.18 -5.51
N THR A 79 -1.51 -3.13 -4.23
CA THR A 79 -2.27 -3.75 -3.13
C THR A 79 -3.69 -3.19 -3.07
N PHE A 80 -3.85 -1.86 -3.20
CA PHE A 80 -5.16 -1.22 -3.26
C PHE A 80 -5.97 -1.66 -4.48
N SER A 81 -5.38 -1.68 -5.66
CA SER A 81 -6.02 -2.10 -6.91
C SER A 81 -6.46 -3.55 -6.86
N VAL A 82 -5.68 -4.45 -6.25
CA VAL A 82 -6.10 -5.85 -6.03
C VAL A 82 -7.32 -5.92 -5.10
N GLY A 83 -7.37 -5.09 -4.06
CA GLY A 83 -8.54 -4.98 -3.19
C GLY A 83 -9.82 -4.55 -3.93
N GLU A 84 -9.70 -3.57 -4.85
CA GLU A 84 -10.78 -3.17 -5.77
C GLU A 84 -11.18 -4.30 -6.72
N LEU A 85 -10.20 -4.99 -7.31
CA LEU A 85 -10.44 -6.08 -8.25
C LEU A 85 -11.32 -7.18 -7.62
N PHE A 86 -11.07 -7.55 -6.36
CA PHE A 86 -11.91 -8.51 -5.65
C PHE A 86 -13.36 -8.03 -5.51
N ASN A 87 -13.58 -6.76 -5.18
CA ASN A 87 -14.94 -6.21 -5.08
C ASN A 87 -15.65 -6.21 -6.44
N VAL A 88 -14.95 -5.87 -7.52
CA VAL A 88 -15.51 -5.89 -8.87
C VAL A 88 -15.89 -7.30 -9.30
N VAL A 89 -15.01 -8.29 -9.11
CA VAL A 89 -15.29 -9.68 -9.48
C VAL A 89 -16.48 -10.24 -8.68
N LEU A 90 -16.55 -9.95 -7.39
CA LEU A 90 -17.69 -10.31 -6.55
C LEU A 90 -18.99 -9.66 -7.04
N ALA A 91 -18.96 -8.39 -7.44
CA ALA A 91 -20.13 -7.71 -7.98
C ALA A 91 -20.60 -8.33 -9.30
N ILE A 92 -19.68 -8.75 -10.18
CA ILE A 92 -20.00 -9.45 -11.44
C ILE A 92 -20.67 -10.80 -11.15
N GLU A 93 -20.14 -11.58 -10.20
CA GLU A 93 -20.69 -12.87 -9.81
C GLU A 93 -22.10 -12.72 -9.20
N GLU A 94 -22.29 -11.76 -8.29
CA GLU A 94 -23.58 -11.44 -7.70
C GLU A 94 -24.63 -11.01 -8.74
N ASN A 95 -24.24 -10.20 -9.73
CA ASN A 95 -25.13 -9.75 -10.81
C ASN A 95 -25.48 -10.89 -11.76
N THR A 96 -24.52 -11.73 -12.12
CA THR A 96 -24.74 -12.90 -12.98
C THR A 96 -25.70 -13.90 -12.31
N ARG A 97 -25.55 -14.14 -11.00
CA ARG A 97 -26.45 -15.02 -10.23
C ARG A 97 -27.88 -14.48 -10.18
N LYS A 98 -28.05 -13.16 -10.03
CA LYS A 98 -29.38 -12.52 -10.06
C LYS A 98 -30.03 -12.59 -11.45
N ALA A 99 -29.25 -12.40 -12.50
CA ALA A 99 -29.74 -12.47 -13.88
C ALA A 99 -30.06 -13.92 -14.32
N GLY A 100 -29.36 -14.91 -13.78
CA GLY A 100 -29.56 -16.34 -14.09
C GLY A 100 -30.69 -17.02 -13.31
N LEU A 101 -31.31 -16.36 -12.33
CA LEU A 101 -32.56 -16.82 -11.70
C LEU A 101 -33.71 -16.40 -12.61
N PRO A 102 -34.36 -17.31 -13.36
CA PRO A 102 -35.48 -16.93 -14.21
C PRO A 102 -36.59 -16.36 -13.34
N SER A 103 -37.24 -15.32 -13.88
CA SER A 103 -38.53 -14.79 -13.43
C SER A 103 -39.55 -15.93 -13.34
N GLN A 104 -39.61 -16.59 -12.19
CA GLN A 104 -40.59 -17.63 -11.89
C GLN A 104 -41.60 -17.01 -10.94
N LYS A 105 -42.80 -16.76 -11.47
CA LYS A 105 -44.02 -16.20 -10.86
C LYS A 105 -44.31 -14.72 -11.15
N GLN A 106 -44.70 -14.46 -12.38
CA GLN A 106 -45.90 -13.67 -12.65
C GLN A 106 -46.67 -14.43 -13.74
N ASP A 107 -47.61 -15.26 -13.31
CA ASP A 107 -48.88 -15.63 -13.96
C ASP A 107 -49.67 -16.55 -13.01
#